data_AF-A0A9X8VC02-F1
#
_entry.id   AF-A0A9X8VC02-F1
#
_cell.length_a   1.000
_cell.length_b   1.000
_cell.length_c   1.000
_cell.angle_alpha   90.00
_cell.angle_beta   90.00
_cell.angle_gamma   90.00
#
_symmetry.space_group_name_H-M   'P 1'
#
loop_
_entity.id
_entity.type
_entity.pdbx_description
1 polymer ?
#
loop_
_entity_poly.entity_id
_entity_poly.type
_entity_poly.pdbx_seq_one_letter_code
_entity_poly.pdbx_strand_id
1 'polypeptide(L)' 'DMPVLCNLFGTANRVAMGMGQEDISALREVGKLLAFLKEPEPPKGFRDLFDKMPKFKQVLNMPTKVLGSAPCQEQVWQGD' A
#
# COMPACT_ATOMS: atom_id res chain seq x y z
N ASP A 1 1.82 5.79 -31.75
CA ASP A 1 0.54 5.71 -31.03
C ASP A 1 0.73 5.21 -29.62
N MET A 2 0.14 5.88 -28.63
CA MET A 2 0.17 5.48 -27.22
C MET A 2 -1.23 4.99 -26.82
N PRO A 3 -1.41 3.71 -26.44
CA PRO A 3 -2.72 3.18 -26.08
C PRO A 3 -3.26 3.83 -24.79
N VAL A 4 -4.57 4.04 -24.72
CA VAL A 4 -5.24 4.66 -23.56
C VAL A 4 -5.91 3.58 -22.71
N LEU A 5 -5.46 3.42 -21.47
CA LEU A 5 -6.11 2.55 -20.49
C LEU A 5 -7.22 3.33 -19.75
N CYS A 6 -8.46 2.88 -19.91
CA CYS A 6 -9.61 3.43 -19.21
C CYS A 6 -10.25 2.38 -18.29
N ASN A 7 -11.03 2.85 -17.31
CA ASN A 7 -11.88 2.00 -16.47
C ASN A 7 -11.14 0.90 -15.68
N LEU A 8 -9.89 1.13 -15.27
CA LEU A 8 -9.08 0.15 -14.52
C LEU A 8 -9.74 -0.28 -13.19
N PHE A 9 -10.38 0.66 -12.49
CA PHE A 9 -11.00 0.44 -11.18
C PHE A 9 -12.54 0.50 -11.20
N GLY A 10 -13.18 0.26 -12.34
CA GLY A 10 -14.63 0.42 -12.47
C GLY A 10 -15.50 -0.61 -11.75
N THR A 11 -14.91 -1.59 -11.06
CA THR A 11 -15.64 -2.60 -10.28
C THR A 11 -14.93 -2.86 -8.97
N ALA A 12 -15.69 -3.18 -7.91
CA ALA A 12 -15.13 -3.46 -6.58
C ALA A 12 -14.10 -4.59 -6.58
N ASN A 13 -14.32 -5.63 -7.40
CA ASN A 13 -13.36 -6.73 -7.56
C ASN A 13 -12.01 -6.24 -8.14
N ARG A 14 -12.02 -5.35 -9.15
CA ARG A 14 -10.77 -4.81 -9.71
C ARG A 14 -10.02 -3.90 -8.74
N VAL A 15 -10.75 -3.21 -7.87
CA VAL A 15 -10.15 -2.46 -6.77
C VAL A 15 -9.47 -3.41 -5.77
N ALA A 16 -10.15 -4.49 -5.35
CA ALA A 16 -9.56 -5.48 -4.45
C ALA A 16 -8.27 -6.08 -5.03
N MET A 17 -8.29 -6.47 -6.31
CA MET A 17 -7.09 -6.97 -7.00
C MET A 17 -5.96 -5.92 -7.05
N GLY A 18 -6.29 -4.65 -7.29
CA GLY A 18 -5.31 -3.55 -7.25
C GLY A 18 -4.68 -3.32 -5.88
N MET A 19 -5.34 -3.76 -4.81
CA MET A 19 -4.83 -3.73 -3.44
C MET A 19 -4.15 -5.05 -3.02
N GLY A 20 -3.94 -5.98 -3.97
CA GLY A 20 -3.33 -7.29 -3.71
C GLY A 20 -4.25 -8.26 -2.95
N GLN A 21 -5.57 -8.06 -3.02
CA GLN A 21 -6.57 -8.91 -2.40
C GLN A 21 -7.40 -9.63 -3.47
N GLU A 22 -7.81 -10.87 -3.21
CA GLU A 22 -8.60 -11.69 -4.15
C GLU A 22 -10.12 -11.49 -3.99
N ASP A 23 -10.57 -11.00 -2.82
CA ASP A 23 -11.98 -10.84 -2.48
C ASP A 23 -12.27 -9.42 -1.96
N ILE A 24 -13.44 -8.92 -2.31
CA ILE A 24 -14.04 -7.66 -1.83
C ILE A 24 -14.18 -7.65 -0.31
N SER A 25 -14.44 -8.82 0.31
CA SER A 25 -14.54 -8.94 1.77
C SER A 25 -13.26 -8.47 2.49
N ALA A 26 -12.09 -8.62 1.86
CA ALA A 26 -10.81 -8.20 2.40
C ALA A 26 -10.62 -6.68 2.44
N LEU A 27 -11.38 -5.90 1.66
CA LEU A 27 -11.33 -4.42 1.70
C LEU A 27 -11.67 -3.87 3.08
N ARG A 28 -12.49 -4.59 3.87
CA ARG A 28 -12.81 -4.22 5.24
C ARG A 28 -11.60 -4.32 6.16
N GLU A 29 -10.78 -5.35 6.01
CA GLU A 29 -9.55 -5.52 6.79
C GLU A 29 -8.49 -4.50 6.39
N VAL A 30 -8.39 -4.17 5.10
CA VAL A 30 -7.53 -3.08 4.64
C VAL A 30 -7.96 -1.74 5.25
N GLY A 31 -9.27 -1.46 5.31
CA GLY A 31 -9.81 -0.27 5.97
C GLY A 31 -9.43 -0.18 7.46
N LYS A 32 -9.46 -1.31 8.18
CA LYS A 32 -9.00 -1.36 9.59
C LYS A 32 -7.50 -1.08 9.71
N LEU A 33 -6.68 -1.61 8.79
CA LEU A 33 -5.24 -1.35 8.77
C LEU A 33 -4.96 0.14 8.51
N LEU A 34 -5.65 0.76 7.54
CA LEU A 34 -5.52 2.19 7.26
C LEU A 34 -5.97 3.05 8.44
N ALA A 35 -7.06 2.67 9.13
CA ALA A 35 -7.50 3.35 10.34
C ALA A 35 -6.45 3.26 11.46
N PHE A 36 -5.85 2.09 11.65
CA PHE A 36 -4.76 1.89 12.60
C PHE A 36 -3.51 2.74 12.27
N LEU A 37 -3.17 2.90 10.99
CA LEU A 37 -2.06 3.76 10.56
C LEU A 37 -2.35 5.25 10.76
N LYS A 38 -3.60 5.67 10.60
CA LYS A 38 -4.00 7.08 10.75
C LYS A 38 -3.89 7.53 12.20
N GLU A 39 -4.51 6.79 13.11
CA GLU A 39 -4.52 7.06 14.54
C GLU A 39 -4.33 5.73 15.26
N PRO A 40 -3.08 5.37 15.63
CA PRO A 40 -2.86 4.16 16.41
C PRO A 40 -3.60 4.28 17.74
N GLU A 41 -4.45 3.31 18.06
CA GLU A 41 -5.21 3.32 19.32
C GLU A 41 -4.25 3.50 20.50
N PRO A 42 -4.46 4.52 21.37
CA PRO A 42 -3.58 4.76 22.50
C PRO A 42 -3.62 3.51 23.41
N PRO A 43 -2.47 2.87 23.65
CA PRO A 43 -2.39 1.60 24.36
C PRO A 43 -2.92 1.76 25.78
N LYS A 44 -3.88 0.93 26.18
CA LYS A 44 -4.57 1.03 27.48
C LYS A 44 -3.67 0.66 28.68
N GLY A 45 -2.41 0.29 28.45
CA GLY A 45 -1.42 0.06 29.51
C GLY A 45 -0.04 -0.40 29.00
N PHE A 46 0.95 -0.42 29.91
CA PHE A 46 2.35 -0.79 29.60
C PHE A 46 2.55 -2.23 29.08
N ARG A 47 1.65 -3.17 29.44
CA ARG A 47 1.67 -4.56 28.90
C ARG A 47 1.30 -4.61 27.42
N ASP A 48 0.28 -3.85 27.01
CA ASP A 48 -0.22 -3.81 25.62
C ASP A 48 0.80 -3.15 24.67
N LEU A 49 1.64 -2.26 25.20
CA LEU A 49 2.75 -1.65 24.47
C LEU A 49 3.81 -2.67 24.03
N PHE A 50 4.15 -3.63 24.90
CA PHE A 50 5.14 -4.68 24.61
C PHE A 50 4.62 -5.69 23.59
N ASP A 51 3.34 -6.08 23.69
CA ASP A 51 2.70 -7.01 22.76
C ASP A 51 2.49 -6.42 21.35
N LYS A 52 2.25 -5.10 21.25
CA LYS A 52 2.06 -4.41 19.96
C LYS A 52 3.37 -3.91 19.33
N MET A 53 4.46 -3.81 20.10
CA MET A 53 5.78 -3.33 19.64
C MET A 53 6.33 -4.04 18.39
N PRO A 54 6.20 -5.38 18.22
CA PRO A 54 6.70 -6.08 17.04
C PRO A 54 5.97 -5.68 15.75
N LYS A 55 4.66 -5.40 15.83
CA LYS A 55 3.84 -4.97 14.67
C LYS A 55 4.19 -3.55 14.24
N PHE A 56 4.43 -2.65 15.21
CA PHE A 56 4.90 -1.29 14.91
C PHE A 56 6.26 -1.28 14.19
N LYS A 57 7.19 -2.17 14.58
CA LYS A 57 8.48 -2.31 13.89
C LYS A 57 8.32 -2.76 12.44
N GLN A 58 7.37 -3.65 12.14
CA GLN A 58 7.15 -4.13 10.76
C GLN A 58 6.65 -3.03 9.83
N VAL A 59 5.77 -2.15 10.31
CA VAL A 59 5.30 -0.99 9.52
C VAL A 59 6.42 0.01 9.26
N LEU A 60 7.26 0.27 10.28
CA LEU A 60 8.43 1.16 10.13
C LEU A 60 9.54 0.56 9.25
N ASN A 61 9.53 -0.76 9.03
CA ASN A 61 10.53 -1.49 8.26
C ASN A 61 10.14 -1.70 6.77
N MET A 62 9.31 -0.83 6.19
CA MET A 62 8.96 -0.87 4.77
C MET A 62 9.57 0.31 3.99
N PRO A 63 10.91 0.40 3.85
CA PRO A 63 11.52 1.38 2.97
C PRO A 63 11.31 0.99 1.50
N THR A 64 11.23 1.99 0.63
CA THR A 64 11.23 1.76 -0.81
C THR A 64 12.60 1.26 -1.27
N LYS A 65 12.63 0.23 -2.12
CA LYS A 65 13.87 -0.23 -2.76
C LYS A 65 14.24 0.69 -3.92
N VAL A 66 15.40 1.34 -3.84
CA VAL A 66 15.91 2.21 -4.92
C VAL A 66 16.65 1.35 -5.96
N LEU A 67 16.34 1.56 -7.23
CA LEU A 67 16.97 0.87 -8.36
C LEU A 67 17.74 1.88 -9.22
N GLY A 68 18.90 1.47 -9.73
CA GLY A 68 19.72 2.31 -10.62
C GLY A 68 19.22 2.37 -12.06
N SER A 69 18.44 1.37 -12.49
CA SER A 69 17.78 1.31 -13.80
C SER A 69 16.38 0.72 -13.67
N ALA A 70 15.44 1.20 -14.49
CA ALA A 70 14.05 0.73 -14.49
C ALA A 70 13.41 0.84 -15.90
N PRO A 71 12.41 0.01 -16.25
CA PRO A 71 11.75 0.04 -17.57
C PRO A 71 11.12 1.39 -17.93
N CYS A 72 10.73 2.19 -16.93
CA CYS A 72 10.21 3.54 -17.18
C CYS A 72 11.26 4.52 -17.74
N GLN A 73 12.53 4.13 -17.81
CA GLN A 73 13.65 4.94 -18.32
C GLN A 73 14.08 4.54 -19.75
N GLU A 74 13.39 3.60 -20.41
CA GLU A 74 13.78 3.11 -21.74
C GLU A 74 13.71 4.17 -22.85
N GLN A 75 12.75 5.09 -22.76
CA GLN A 75 12.60 6.20 -23.70
C GLN A 75 12.62 7.52 -22.92
N VAL A 76 13.70 8.27 -23.08
CA VAL A 76 13.87 9.58 -22.44
C VAL A 76 13.93 10.65 -23.50
N TRP A 77 13.01 11.60 -23.44
CA TRP A 77 13.00 12.75 -24.34
C TRP A 77 13.60 13.92 -23.56
N GLN A 78 14.76 14.39 -24.01
CA GLN A 78 15.44 15.54 -23.44
C GLN A 78 15.38 16.65 -24.49
N GLY A 79 15.05 17.87 -24.06
CA GLY A 79 15.16 19.04 -24.94
C GLY A 79 16.62 19.45 -25.13
N ASP A 80 16.83 20.45 -25.96
CA ASP A 80 17.93 21.39 -25.70
C ASP A 80 17.60 22.23 -24.46
#